data_AF-A0A938RZ99-F1
#
_entry.id   AF-A0A938RZ99-F1
#
_cell.length_a   1.000
_cell.length_b   1.000
_cell.length_c   1.000
_cell.angle_alpha   90.00
_cell.angle_beta   90.00
_cell.angle_gamma   90.00
#
_symmetry.space_group_name_H-M   'P 1'
#
loop_
_entity.id
_entity.type
_entity.pdbx_description
1 polymer ?
#
loop_
_entity_poly.entity_id
_entity_poly.type
_entity_poly.pdbx_seq_one_letter_code
_entity_poly.pdbx_strand_id
1 'polypeptide(L)'
;MGTYGGIMNEILTRCGYRCDLCLAYRPNVEANPANPEIVTDGWHQYFGFRIPAEQIVCDGCLAEAPRLIDQSCPVRPCVMERGLRTCAECPDYACAKLAERLVVYEQVAARGAQPIPEEDRQRFIRPYENRKRLEDLRG
;
A
#
# COMPACT_ATOMS: atom_id res chain seq x y z
N MET A 1 32.36 -0.52 14.03
CA MET A 1 31.16 -1.29 14.41
C MET A 1 29.95 -0.49 14.01
N GLY A 2 29.08 -1.04 13.14
CA GLY A 2 27.89 -0.34 12.67
C GLY A 2 27.40 -0.86 11.31
N THR A 3 27.18 -2.17 11.20
CA THR A 3 26.46 -2.76 10.08
C THR A 3 24.96 -2.69 10.36
N TYR A 4 24.26 -1.72 9.77
CA TYR A 4 22.80 -1.77 9.66
C TYR A 4 22.36 -1.54 8.21
N GLY A 5 22.89 -2.38 7.32
CA GLY A 5 22.17 -2.78 6.12
C GLY A 5 21.23 -3.93 6.48
N GLY A 6 20.17 -3.64 7.24
CA GLY A 6 19.11 -4.61 7.50
C GLY A 6 18.27 -4.76 6.25
N ILE A 7 18.29 -5.95 5.63
CA ILE A 7 17.33 -6.33 4.58
C ILE A 7 15.94 -6.19 5.21
N MET A 8 15.19 -5.15 4.86
CA MET A 8 13.78 -5.09 5.26
C MET A 8 13.05 -6.19 4.50
N ASN A 9 12.59 -7.21 5.24
CA ASN A 9 11.73 -8.24 4.69
C ASN A 9 10.44 -7.57 4.16
N GLU A 10 9.92 -8.10 3.05
CA GLU A 10 8.70 -7.59 2.44
C GLU A 10 7.51 -7.67 3.41
N ILE A 11 6.82 -6.56 3.66
CA ILE A 11 5.64 -6.52 4.53
C ILE A 11 4.40 -6.41 3.64
N LEU A 12 3.87 -7.57 3.26
CA LEU A 12 2.68 -7.67 2.40
C LEU A 12 1.39 -7.54 3.18
N THR A 13 0.49 -6.67 2.73
CA THR A 13 -0.86 -6.58 3.26
C THR A 13 -1.77 -7.66 2.71
N ARG A 14 -2.98 -7.78 3.27
CA ARG A 14 -4.02 -8.71 2.81
C ARG A 14 -4.39 -8.49 1.34
N CYS A 15 -4.36 -7.25 0.85
CA CYS A 15 -4.57 -6.91 -0.56
C CYS A 15 -3.27 -6.82 -1.37
N GLY A 16 -2.12 -7.24 -0.83
CA GLY A 16 -0.85 -7.25 -1.54
C GLY A 16 -0.14 -5.89 -1.67
N TYR A 17 -0.57 -4.84 -0.95
CA TYR A 17 0.24 -3.62 -0.78
C TYR A 17 1.50 -3.92 0.05
N ARG A 18 2.48 -3.03 -0.02
CA ARG A 18 3.77 -3.14 0.67
C ARG A 18 3.91 -2.07 1.74
N CYS A 19 3.66 -2.43 2.99
CA CYS A 19 3.79 -1.51 4.13
C CYS A 19 5.23 -1.04 4.32
N ASP A 20 6.21 -1.90 4.07
CA ASP A 20 7.64 -1.57 4.15
C ASP A 20 8.06 -0.45 3.19
N LEU A 21 7.35 -0.28 2.06
CA LEU A 21 7.59 0.80 1.10
C LEU A 21 6.71 2.03 1.34
N CYS A 22 5.67 1.92 2.16
CA CYS A 22 4.66 2.95 2.33
C CYS A 22 5.15 4.04 3.28
N LEU A 23 5.20 5.28 2.80
CA LEU A 23 5.62 6.44 3.59
C LEU A 23 4.69 6.72 4.80
N ALA A 24 3.42 6.27 4.74
CA ALA A 24 2.45 6.42 5.81
C ALA A 24 2.52 5.31 6.88
N TYR A 25 3.32 4.27 6.68
CA TYR A 25 3.46 3.18 7.65
C TYR A 25 4.21 3.67 8.89
N ARG A 26 3.72 3.37 10.10
CA ARG A 26 4.22 3.94 11.36
C ARG A 26 5.75 3.86 11.51
N PRO A 27 6.41 2.70 11.34
CA PRO A 27 7.87 2.63 11.40
C PRO A 27 8.58 3.58 10.42
N ASN A 28 8.01 3.77 9.22
CA ASN A 28 8.58 4.67 8.21
C ASN A 28 8.35 6.15 8.58
N VAL A 29 7.21 6.49 9.17
CA VAL A 29 6.93 7.85 9.69
C VAL A 29 7.84 8.17 10.87
N GLU A 30 8.03 7.22 11.80
CA GLU A 30 8.91 7.39 12.96
C GLU A 30 10.39 7.53 12.55
N ALA A 31 10.81 6.79 11.52
CA ALA A 31 12.16 6.91 10.96
C ALA A 31 12.37 8.20 10.16
N ASN A 32 11.33 8.74 9.53
CA ASN A 32 11.40 9.99 8.77
C ASN A 32 10.11 10.83 8.94
N PRO A 33 10.12 11.82 9.85
CA PRO A 33 8.96 12.66 10.14
C PRO A 33 8.48 13.55 8.97
N ALA A 34 9.25 13.68 7.88
CA ALA A 34 8.82 14.40 6.68
C ALA A 34 7.89 13.58 5.78
N ASN A 35 7.83 12.27 5.97
CA ASN A 35 7.03 11.36 5.13
C ASN A 35 5.54 11.71 5.02
N PRO A 36 4.84 12.14 6.10
CA PRO A 36 3.44 12.55 6.03
C PRO A 36 3.14 13.65 5.00
N GLU A 37 3.95 14.71 4.97
CA GLU A 37 3.80 15.81 3.99
C GLU A 37 4.06 15.31 2.56
N ILE A 38 5.13 14.52 2.39
CA ILE A 38 5.52 13.99 1.08
C ILE A 38 4.43 13.08 0.51
N VAL A 39 3.88 12.17 1.33
CA VAL A 39 2.90 11.18 0.85
C VAL A 39 1.53 11.79 0.59
N THR A 40 1.11 12.82 1.33
CA THR A 40 -0.17 13.49 1.06
C THR A 40 -0.14 14.20 -0.30
N ASP A 41 0.99 14.82 -0.65
CA ASP A 41 1.18 15.44 -1.96
C ASP A 41 1.17 14.40 -3.08
N GLY A 42 1.90 13.29 -2.90
CA GLY A 42 1.90 12.19 -3.86
C GLY A 42 0.53 11.53 -4.04
N TRP A 43 -0.22 11.31 -2.96
CA TRP A 43 -1.59 10.78 -3.05
C TRP A 43 -2.53 11.73 -3.78
N HIS A 44 -2.42 13.03 -3.52
CA HIS A 44 -3.20 14.04 -4.22
C HIS A 44 -2.89 14.03 -5.72
N GLN A 45 -1.60 13.98 -6.07
CA GLN A 45 -1.15 13.99 -7.46
C GLN A 45 -1.57 12.74 -8.26
N TYR A 46 -1.40 11.53 -7.68
CA TYR A 46 -1.54 10.27 -8.43
C TYR A 46 -2.88 9.55 -8.22
N PHE A 47 -3.57 9.84 -7.12
CA PHE A 47 -4.83 9.19 -6.77
C PHE A 47 -5.98 10.18 -6.54
N GLY A 48 -5.72 11.49 -6.55
CA GLY A 48 -6.74 12.53 -6.50
C GLY A 48 -7.39 12.73 -5.12
N PHE A 49 -6.82 12.16 -4.06
CA PHE A 49 -7.31 12.34 -2.69
C PHE A 49 -6.21 12.91 -1.79
N ARG A 50 -6.60 13.65 -0.75
CA ARG A 50 -5.68 14.27 0.20
C ARG A 50 -6.09 13.90 1.63
N ILE A 51 -5.10 13.60 2.46
CA ILE A 51 -5.26 13.37 3.90
C ILE A 51 -4.36 14.37 4.62
N PRO A 52 -4.84 15.12 5.64
CA PRO A 52 -3.97 16.04 6.36
C PRO A 52 -2.76 15.31 6.96
N ALA A 53 -1.57 15.91 6.85
CA ALA A 53 -0.30 15.27 7.23
C ALA A 53 -0.31 14.80 8.69
N GLU A 54 -0.92 15.57 9.60
CA GLU A 54 -1.09 15.24 11.01
C GLU A 54 -1.95 13.99 11.27
N GLN A 55 -2.73 13.56 10.27
CA GLN A 55 -3.53 12.34 10.34
C GLN A 55 -2.84 11.11 9.73
N ILE A 56 -1.72 11.32 9.01
CA ILE A 56 -1.00 10.26 8.31
C ILE A 56 -0.08 9.50 9.27
N VAL A 57 -0.64 8.42 9.82
CA VAL A 57 0.11 7.33 10.44
C VAL A 57 -0.76 6.08 10.42
N CYS A 58 -0.22 4.98 9.90
CA CYS A 58 -0.92 3.72 9.71
C CYS A 58 -0.10 2.57 10.30
N ASP A 59 -0.74 1.72 11.09
CA ASP A 59 -0.10 0.54 11.72
C ASP A 59 0.02 -0.65 10.76
N GLY A 60 -0.52 -0.50 9.55
CA GLY A 60 -0.61 -1.59 8.58
C GLY A 60 -1.72 -2.58 8.94
N CYS A 61 -2.31 -3.22 7.93
CA CYS A 61 -3.52 -4.01 8.16
C CYS A 61 -3.27 -5.26 9.02
N LEU A 62 -2.04 -5.81 9.01
CA LEU A 62 -1.71 -7.08 9.66
C LEU A 62 -1.63 -7.01 11.18
N ALA A 63 -1.51 -5.82 11.77
CA ALA A 63 -1.56 -5.67 13.22
C ALA A 63 -2.95 -6.02 13.78
N GLU A 64 -2.98 -6.39 15.06
CA GLU A 64 -4.16 -6.91 15.76
C GLU A 64 -5.22 -5.81 15.98
N ALA A 65 -4.82 -4.69 16.58
CA ALA A 65 -5.65 -3.51 16.82
C ALA A 65 -5.05 -2.25 16.17
N PRO A 66 -4.99 -2.18 14.82
CA PRO A 66 -4.29 -1.11 14.11
C PRO A 66 -5.10 0.18 14.05
N ARG A 67 -4.40 1.31 14.18
CA ARG A 67 -4.81 2.57 13.53
C ARG A 67 -4.62 2.43 12.02
N LEU A 68 -5.73 2.51 11.28
CA LEU A 68 -5.75 2.39 9.82
C LEU A 68 -6.19 3.70 9.18
N ILE A 69 -5.54 4.03 8.06
CA ILE A 69 -5.96 5.15 7.20
C ILE A 69 -7.21 4.77 6.40
N ASP A 70 -7.19 3.60 5.73
CA ASP A 70 -8.34 3.09 4.99
C ASP A 70 -9.31 2.35 5.94
N GLN A 71 -10.15 3.12 6.63
CA GLN A 71 -11.13 2.59 7.58
C GLN A 71 -12.30 1.85 6.91
N SER A 72 -12.57 2.14 5.64
CA SER A 72 -13.65 1.52 4.86
C SER A 72 -13.17 0.36 3.98
N CYS A 73 -11.98 -0.19 4.25
CA CYS A 73 -11.40 -1.26 3.45
C CYS A 73 -12.29 -2.52 3.44
N PRO A 74 -12.83 -2.95 2.28
CA PRO A 74 -13.67 -4.16 2.22
C PRO A 74 -12.83 -5.45 2.24
N VAL A 75 -11.53 -5.36 1.99
CA VAL A 75 -10.63 -6.53 1.86
C VAL A 75 -10.21 -7.08 3.21
N ARG A 76 -9.85 -6.21 4.17
CA ARG A 76 -9.35 -6.65 5.49
C ARG A 76 -10.32 -7.59 6.21
N PRO A 77 -11.58 -7.23 6.48
CA PRO A 77 -12.52 -8.12 7.15
C PRO A 77 -12.79 -9.38 6.34
N CYS A 78 -12.94 -9.27 5.02
CA CYS A 78 -13.21 -10.41 4.14
C CYS A 78 -12.11 -11.50 4.23
N VAL A 79 -10.84 -11.11 4.17
CA VAL A 79 -9.70 -12.04 4.26
C VAL A 79 -9.61 -12.65 5.67
N MET A 80 -9.87 -11.86 6.73
CA MET A 80 -9.89 -12.36 8.10
C MET A 80 -11.02 -13.37 8.36
N GLU A 81 -12.24 -13.05 7.93
CA GLU A 81 -13.42 -13.92 8.06
C GLU A 81 -13.24 -15.26 7.33
N ARG A 82 -12.53 -15.25 6.20
CA ARG A 82 -12.22 -16.45 5.42
C ARG A 82 -10.99 -17.21 5.91
N GLY A 83 -10.27 -16.71 6.92
CA GLY A 83 -9.04 -17.33 7.42
C GLY A 83 -7.89 -17.36 6.41
N LEU A 84 -7.90 -16.45 5.43
CA LEU A 84 -6.86 -16.35 4.40
C LEU A 84 -5.75 -15.41 4.87
N ARG A 85 -4.53 -15.59 4.35
CA ARG A 85 -3.42 -14.64 4.60
C ARG A 85 -3.52 -13.43 3.69
N THR A 86 -3.83 -13.67 2.42
CA THR A 86 -3.90 -12.62 1.38
C THR A 86 -4.97 -12.98 0.35
N CYS A 87 -5.42 -11.99 -0.41
CA CYS A 87 -6.32 -12.21 -1.55
C CYS A 87 -5.74 -13.14 -2.63
N ALA A 88 -4.41 -13.31 -2.70
CA ALA A 88 -3.79 -14.25 -3.61
C ALA A 88 -4.22 -15.70 -3.31
N GLU A 89 -4.60 -16.04 -2.09
CA GLU A 89 -5.08 -17.39 -1.75
C GLU A 89 -6.58 -17.57 -2.03
N CYS A 90 -7.28 -16.49 -2.39
CA CYS A 90 -8.72 -16.54 -2.56
C CYS A 90 -9.09 -17.26 -3.86
N PRO A 91 -10.04 -18.23 -3.84
CA PRO A 91 -10.56 -18.83 -5.07
C PRO A 91 -11.33 -17.80 -5.91
N ASP A 92 -11.98 -16.82 -5.27
CA ASP A 92 -12.72 -15.73 -5.91
C ASP A 92 -11.80 -14.53 -6.23
N TYR A 93 -10.56 -14.79 -6.67
CA TYR A 93 -9.58 -13.72 -6.92
C TYR A 93 -10.09 -12.70 -7.94
N ALA A 94 -9.67 -11.45 -7.78
CA ALA A 94 -10.16 -10.30 -8.54
C ALA A 94 -11.69 -10.06 -8.43
N CYS A 95 -12.33 -10.49 -7.34
CA CYS A 95 -13.72 -10.14 -7.04
C CYS A 95 -13.92 -8.63 -6.76
N ALA A 96 -15.17 -8.19 -6.72
CA ALA A 96 -15.56 -6.79 -6.53
C ALA A 96 -14.89 -6.11 -5.33
N LYS A 97 -14.83 -6.77 -4.17
CA LYS A 97 -14.18 -6.23 -2.95
C LYS A 97 -12.70 -5.93 -3.17
N LEU A 98 -11.98 -6.82 -3.87
CA LEU A 98 -10.56 -6.61 -4.17
C LEU A 98 -10.39 -5.55 -5.26
N ALA A 99 -11.26 -5.54 -6.27
CA ALA A 99 -11.20 -4.60 -7.39
C ALA A 99 -11.19 -3.13 -6.93
N GLU A 100 -11.90 -2.81 -5.85
CA GLU A 100 -11.89 -1.47 -5.22
C GLU A 100 -10.53 -1.03 -4.65
N ARG A 101 -9.58 -1.96 -4.48
CA ARG A 101 -8.23 -1.72 -3.95
C ARG A 101 -7.13 -2.28 -4.86
N LEU A 102 -7.45 -2.57 -6.13
CA LEU A 102 -6.42 -2.92 -7.11
C LEU A 102 -5.78 -1.64 -7.65
N VAL A 103 -4.46 -1.63 -7.67
CA VAL A 103 -3.65 -0.61 -8.33
C VAL A 103 -2.78 -1.31 -9.35
N VAL A 104 -2.87 -0.83 -10.60
CA VAL A 104 -2.10 -1.28 -11.76
C VAL A 104 -1.33 -0.07 -12.25
N TYR A 105 0.00 -0.17 -12.37
CA TYR A 105 0.84 0.97 -12.69
C TYR A 105 0.42 1.64 -14.00
N GLU A 106 0.13 0.86 -15.04
CA GLU A 106 -0.27 1.36 -16.35
C GLU A 106 -1.57 2.17 -16.28
N GLN A 107 -2.51 1.77 -15.42
CA GLN A 107 -3.76 2.50 -15.21
C GLN A 107 -3.55 3.82 -14.47
N VAL A 108 -2.60 3.88 -13.54
CA VAL A 108 -2.23 5.14 -12.86
C VAL A 108 -1.51 6.06 -13.83
N ALA A 109 -0.54 5.53 -14.58
CA ALA A 109 0.22 6.27 -15.59
C ALA A 109 -0.67 6.87 -16.68
N ALA A 110 -1.69 6.13 -17.14
CA ALA A 110 -2.63 6.59 -18.16
C ALA A 110 -3.56 7.73 -17.72
N ARG A 111 -3.65 8.04 -16.42
CA ARG A 111 -4.46 9.19 -15.92
C ARG A 111 -3.75 10.53 -16.10
N GLY A 112 -2.42 10.52 -16.16
CA GLY A 112 -1.60 11.72 -16.32
C GLY A 112 -1.30 12.02 -17.79
N ALA A 113 -1.00 13.30 -18.07
CA ALA A 113 -0.56 13.72 -19.40
C ALA A 113 0.93 13.46 -19.67
N GLN A 114 1.72 13.22 -18.62
CA GLN A 114 3.16 13.05 -18.67
C GLN A 114 3.58 11.73 -18.02
N PRO A 115 4.72 11.15 -18.45
CA PRO A 115 5.29 9.98 -17.78
C PRO A 115 5.55 10.26 -16.29
N ILE A 116 5.26 9.27 -15.45
CA ILE A 116 5.51 9.37 -14.01
C ILE A 116 7.02 9.22 -13.77
N PRO A 117 7.68 10.17 -13.09
CA PRO A 117 9.08 10.04 -12.73
C PRO A 117 9.33 8.75 -11.92
N GLU A 118 10.47 8.10 -12.13
CA GLU A 118 10.77 6.82 -11.44
C GLU A 118 10.80 6.97 -9.91
N GLU A 119 11.31 8.09 -9.40
CA GLU A 119 11.30 8.39 -7.96
C GLU A 119 9.87 8.46 -7.41
N ASP A 120 8.96 9.08 -8.14
CA ASP A 120 7.55 9.18 -7.77
C ASP A 120 6.86 7.82 -7.85
N ARG A 121 7.17 7.02 -8.87
CA ARG A 121 6.69 5.65 -8.96
C ARG A 121 7.13 4.85 -7.73
N GLN A 122 8.39 4.95 -7.33
CA GLN A 122 8.93 4.24 -6.17
C GLN A 122 8.24 4.64 -4.86
N ARG A 123 8.01 5.93 -4.65
CA ARG A 123 7.44 6.46 -3.40
C ARG A 123 5.93 6.34 -3.31
N PHE A 124 5.23 6.60 -4.42
CA PHE A 124 3.79 6.84 -4.40
C PHE A 124 2.98 5.74 -5.06
N ILE A 125 3.57 4.88 -5.89
CA ILE A 125 2.80 3.87 -6.65
C ILE A 125 3.22 2.46 -6.29
N ARG A 126 4.52 2.17 -6.28
CA ARG A 126 5.08 0.84 -5.96
C ARG A 126 4.59 0.24 -4.64
N PRO A 127 4.34 1.02 -3.56
CA PRO A 127 3.75 0.49 -2.34
C PRO A 127 2.33 -0.07 -2.55
N TYR A 128 1.59 0.44 -3.54
CA TYR A 128 0.19 0.10 -3.77
C TYR A 128 -0.01 -0.77 -5.01
N GLU A 129 0.90 -0.77 -5.98
CA GLU A 129 0.85 -1.63 -7.17
C GLU A 129 0.81 -3.11 -6.76
N ASN A 130 -0.38 -3.69 -6.70
CA ASN A 130 -0.62 -4.99 -6.06
C ASN A 130 -1.14 -6.06 -6.99
N ARG A 131 -1.75 -5.69 -8.13
CA ARG A 131 -2.34 -6.68 -9.03
C ARG A 131 -1.32 -7.71 -9.50
N LYS A 132 -0.24 -7.22 -10.11
CA LYS A 132 0.86 -8.09 -10.56
C LYS A 132 1.44 -8.90 -9.40
N ARG A 133 1.62 -8.26 -8.24
CA ARG A 133 2.17 -8.93 -7.05
C ARG A 133 1.27 -10.07 -6.55
N LEU A 134 -0.03 -9.87 -6.53
CA LEU A 134 -0.99 -10.89 -6.16
C LEU A 134 -1.06 -12.00 -7.21
N GLU A 135 -0.99 -11.67 -8.50
CA GLU A 135 -0.94 -12.65 -9.60
C GLU A 135 0.32 -13.52 -9.50
N ASP A 136 1.50 -12.92 -9.28
CA ASP A 136 2.77 -13.65 -9.12
C ASP A 136 2.75 -14.59 -7.88
N LEU A 137 2.02 -14.24 -6.82
CA LEU A 137 1.86 -15.08 -5.62
C LEU A 137 0.92 -16.29 -5.82
N ARG A 138 0.14 -16.33 -6.90
CA ARG A 138 -0.84 -17.39 -7.15
C ARG A 138 -0.26 -18.63 -7.81
N GLY A 139 0.86 -18.50 -8.51
CA GLY A 139 1.44 -19.57 -9.36
C GLY A 139 0.91 -19.49 -10.79
#